data_AF-V4LS05-F1
#
_entry.id   AF-V4LS05-F1
#
_cell.length_a   1.000
_cell.length_b   1.000
_cell.length_c   1.000
_cell.angle_alpha   90.00
_cell.angle_beta   90.00
_cell.angle_gamma   90.00
#
_symmetry.space_group_name_H-M   'P 1'
#
loop_
_entity.id
_entity.type
_entity.pdbx_description
1 polymer ?
#
loop_
_entity_poly.entity_id
_entity_poly.type
_entity_poly.pdbx_seq_one_letter_code
_entity_poly.pdbx_strand_id
1 'polypeptide(L)'
;FVMKIARAESGNIPKRYTLEMSKDFVPMYSYSESSKGEKSVVGKIKNKIDMRPHNENIESYGRLCRERASKYMCKNRQIQVIDNDNGMHMRPMPSMIIPTAATEKKKVTNKASEMKRTRRDRREMEEVMFNLFERQSNWTLRLLIQETDQPEQFLKDLLRDLCFYNNKGSNQGTYELKPEYKKAPQE
;
A
#
# COMPACT_ATOMS: atom_id res chain seq x y z
N PHE A 1 -42.48 -25.37 12.30
CA PHE A 1 -42.08 -26.33 11.24
C PHE A 1 -40.63 -26.76 11.46
N VAL A 2 -40.16 -27.88 10.92
CA VAL A 2 -38.74 -28.27 10.97
C VAL A 2 -38.18 -28.35 9.57
N MET A 3 -37.09 -27.64 9.32
CA MET A 3 -36.35 -27.67 8.06
C MET A 3 -35.09 -28.52 8.22
N LYS A 4 -34.80 -29.37 7.23
CA LYS A 4 -33.57 -30.16 7.15
C LYS A 4 -32.73 -29.69 5.97
N ILE A 5 -31.45 -29.42 6.19
CA ILE A 5 -30.51 -29.01 5.12
C ILE A 5 -30.00 -30.26 4.40
N ALA A 6 -30.08 -30.27 3.06
CA ALA A 6 -29.76 -31.43 2.23
C ALA A 6 -28.24 -31.68 2.04
N ARG A 7 -27.43 -30.62 1.89
CA ARG A 7 -25.98 -30.70 1.62
C ARG A 7 -25.11 -30.37 2.84
N ALA A 8 -25.30 -31.08 3.93
CA ALA A 8 -24.37 -31.00 5.06
C ALA A 8 -23.26 -32.05 4.90
N GLU A 9 -22.43 -31.87 3.87
CA GLU A 9 -21.18 -32.63 3.73
C GLU A 9 -20.16 -32.10 4.76
N SER A 10 -19.61 -33.04 5.53
CA SER A 10 -18.43 -32.91 6.41
C SER A 10 -18.29 -31.60 7.22
N GLY A 11 -19.07 -31.48 8.30
CA GLY A 11 -18.81 -30.46 9.31
C GLY A 11 -19.68 -30.60 10.56
N ASN A 12 -19.24 -29.99 11.66
CA ASN A 12 -19.96 -29.91 12.93
C ASN A 12 -21.12 -28.89 12.88
N ILE A 13 -21.94 -28.97 11.83
CA ILE A 13 -23.00 -28.00 11.50
C ILE A 13 -24.36 -28.64 11.79
N PRO A 14 -25.30 -27.94 12.47
CA PRO A 14 -26.64 -28.47 12.69
C PRO A 14 -27.37 -28.72 11.37
N LYS A 15 -27.99 -29.90 11.25
CA LYS A 15 -28.69 -30.33 10.04
C LYS A 15 -30.19 -30.02 10.08
N ARG A 16 -30.75 -29.78 11.27
CA ARG A 16 -32.18 -29.58 11.52
C ARG A 16 -32.38 -28.24 12.21
N TYR A 17 -33.34 -27.48 11.73
CA TYR A 17 -33.70 -26.17 12.27
C TYR A 17 -35.21 -26.10 12.51
N THR A 18 -35.60 -25.59 13.67
CA THR A 18 -36.98 -25.24 13.95
C THR A 18 -37.27 -23.87 13.33
N LEU A 19 -38.38 -23.79 12.61
CA LEU A 19 -38.92 -22.59 11.99
C LEU A 19 -40.11 -22.10 12.82
N GLU A 20 -39.99 -20.89 13.35
CA GLU A 20 -41.00 -20.20 14.16
C GLU A 20 -41.58 -19.03 13.35
N MET A 21 -42.91 -18.97 13.22
CA MET A 21 -43.57 -17.88 12.50
C MET A 21 -43.75 -16.69 13.43
N SER A 22 -43.21 -15.53 13.06
CA SER A 22 -43.35 -14.32 13.85
C SER A 22 -44.80 -13.81 13.77
N LYS A 23 -45.39 -13.46 14.91
CA LYS A 23 -46.75 -12.91 14.99
C LYS A 23 -46.77 -11.38 14.78
N ASP A 24 -45.70 -10.71 15.21
CA ASP A 24 -45.56 -9.26 15.14
C ASP A 24 -44.83 -8.85 13.85
N PHE A 25 -45.54 -8.91 12.73
CA PHE A 25 -44.99 -8.64 11.40
C PHE A 25 -45.56 -7.34 10.81
N VAL A 26 -44.67 -6.39 10.51
CA VAL A 26 -45.00 -5.20 9.74
C VAL A 26 -45.11 -5.59 8.25
N PRO A 27 -46.12 -5.11 7.50
CA PRO A 27 -46.25 -5.39 6.08
C PRO A 27 -44.99 -4.99 5.29
N MET A 28 -44.39 -5.96 4.59
CA MET A 28 -43.21 -5.74 3.75
C MET A 28 -43.45 -6.19 2.31
N TYR A 29 -42.70 -5.60 1.38
CA TYR A 29 -42.70 -5.91 -0.05
C TYR A 29 -41.28 -6.22 -0.52
N SER A 30 -41.15 -7.14 -1.48
CA SER A 30 -39.88 -7.45 -2.12
C SER A 30 -39.81 -6.81 -3.51
N TYR A 31 -38.64 -6.24 -3.80
CA TYR A 31 -38.29 -5.65 -5.09
C TYR A 31 -37.04 -6.37 -5.61
N SER A 32 -36.91 -6.45 -6.92
CA SER A 32 -35.71 -6.98 -7.58
C SER A 32 -35.15 -5.96 -8.56
N GLU A 33 -33.82 -5.96 -8.67
CA GLU A 33 -33.08 -5.19 -9.65
C GLU A 33 -32.20 -6.14 -10.47
N SER A 34 -32.34 -6.10 -11.79
CA SER A 34 -31.52 -6.87 -12.72
C SER A 34 -30.12 -6.27 -12.80
N SER A 35 -29.13 -7.05 -13.25
CA SER A 35 -27.76 -6.56 -13.50
C SER A 35 -27.70 -5.42 -14.54
N LYS A 36 -28.76 -5.27 -15.35
CA LYS A 36 -28.94 -4.18 -16.32
C LYS A 36 -29.66 -2.95 -15.73
N GLY A 37 -30.00 -2.94 -14.44
CA GLY A 37 -30.66 -1.82 -13.75
C GLY A 37 -32.20 -1.78 -13.89
N GLU A 38 -32.81 -2.82 -14.44
CA GLU A 38 -34.27 -2.92 -14.53
C GLU A 38 -34.87 -3.28 -13.16
N LYS A 39 -35.84 -2.49 -12.69
CA LYS A 39 -36.47 -2.62 -11.36
C LYS A 39 -37.86 -3.19 -11.48
N SER A 40 -38.20 -4.16 -10.65
CA SER A 40 -39.51 -4.80 -10.63
C SER A 40 -39.99 -5.10 -9.20
N VAL A 41 -41.31 -5.13 -9.02
CA VAL A 41 -41.94 -5.54 -7.76
C VAL A 41 -42.17 -7.04 -7.80
N VAL A 42 -41.56 -7.78 -6.88
CA VAL A 42 -41.67 -9.24 -6.81
C VAL A 42 -42.95 -9.65 -6.09
N GLY A 43 -43.30 -8.95 -5.00
CA GLY A 43 -44.58 -9.17 -4.34
C GLY A 43 -44.62 -8.75 -2.87
N LYS A 44 -45.72 -9.12 -2.21
CA LYS A 44 -45.97 -8.86 -0.79
C LYS A 44 -45.51 -10.03 0.06
N ILE A 45 -44.75 -9.76 1.10
CA ILE A 45 -44.34 -10.76 2.09
C ILE A 45 -45.54 -11.05 2.99
N LYS A 46 -45.97 -12.32 3.03
CA LYS A 46 -47.12 -12.76 3.84
C LYS A 46 -46.71 -13.15 5.26
N ASN A 47 -45.67 -13.97 5.39
CA ASN A 47 -45.26 -14.56 6.65
C ASN A 47 -43.77 -14.29 6.87
N LYS A 48 -43.40 -13.93 8.10
CA LYS A 48 -42.01 -13.92 8.57
C LYS A 48 -41.75 -15.19 9.37
N ILE A 49 -40.63 -15.86 9.09
CA ILE A 49 -40.26 -17.11 9.73
C ILE A 49 -38.83 -16.98 10.24
N ASP A 50 -38.65 -17.09 11.55
CA ASP A 50 -37.37 -17.09 12.23
C ASP A 50 -36.85 -18.54 12.37
N MET A 51 -35.58 -18.75 12.03
CA MET A 51 -34.95 -20.06 12.07
C MET A 51 -34.07 -20.20 13.31
N ARG A 52 -34.25 -21.30 14.06
CA ARG A 52 -33.43 -21.65 15.23
C ARG A 52 -32.87 -23.05 15.10
N PRO A 53 -31.65 -23.32 15.62
CA PRO A 53 -31.12 -24.68 15.66
C PRO A 53 -32.08 -25.59 16.44
N HIS A 54 -32.29 -26.80 15.93
CA HIS A 54 -33.16 -27.77 16.59
C HIS A 54 -32.48 -28.37 17.84
N ASN A 55 -33.27 -28.68 18.88
CA ASN A 55 -32.76 -29.08 20.20
C ASN A 55 -31.91 -30.36 20.18
N GLU A 56 -32.19 -31.29 19.26
CA GLU A 56 -31.46 -32.57 19.13
C GLU A 56 -29.95 -32.41 18.94
N ASN A 57 -29.46 -31.26 18.43
CA ASN A 57 -28.05 -31.05 18.13
C ASN A 57 -27.48 -29.75 18.72
N ILE A 58 -28.00 -29.34 19.89
CA ILE A 58 -27.67 -28.07 20.53
C ILE A 58 -26.20 -27.98 20.97
N GLU A 59 -25.60 -29.09 21.42
CA GLU A 59 -24.20 -29.12 21.88
C GLU A 59 -23.20 -28.91 20.75
N SER A 60 -23.46 -29.55 19.60
CA SER A 60 -22.63 -29.43 18.40
C SER A 60 -22.67 -28.00 17.87
N TYR A 61 -23.85 -27.37 17.90
CA TYR A 61 -24.03 -25.95 17.58
C TYR A 61 -23.28 -25.05 18.56
N GLY A 62 -23.35 -25.33 19.86
CA GLY A 62 -22.62 -24.58 20.88
C GLY A 62 -21.10 -24.63 20.67
N ARG A 63 -20.55 -25.78 20.27
CA ARG A 63 -19.14 -25.91 19.89
C ARG A 63 -18.79 -25.03 18.69
N LEU A 64 -19.63 -25.05 17.65
CA LEU A 64 -19.47 -24.20 16.46
C LEU A 64 -19.53 -22.71 16.80
N CYS A 65 -20.42 -22.28 17.69
CA CYS A 65 -20.49 -20.90 18.17
C CYS A 65 -19.20 -20.49 18.90
N ARG A 66 -18.65 -21.35 19.77
CA ARG A 66 -17.38 -21.09 20.46
C ARG A 66 -16.19 -21.02 19.49
N GLU A 67 -16.14 -21.91 18.51
CA GLU A 67 -15.09 -21.92 17.49
C GLU A 67 -15.10 -20.62 16.67
N ARG A 68 -16.28 -20.16 16.25
CA ARG A 68 -16.44 -18.87 15.56
C ARG A 68 -16.00 -17.72 16.47
N ALA A 69 -16.47 -17.67 17.70
CA ALA A 69 -16.09 -16.63 18.65
C ALA A 69 -14.57 -16.60 18.83
N SER A 70 -13.93 -17.75 19.08
CA SER A 70 -12.47 -17.84 19.21
C SER A 70 -11.75 -17.38 17.95
N LYS A 71 -12.21 -17.77 16.76
CA LYS A 71 -11.61 -17.38 15.48
C LYS A 71 -11.64 -15.87 15.27
N TYR A 72 -12.72 -15.21 15.65
CA TYR A 72 -12.91 -13.77 15.46
C TYR A 72 -12.46 -12.92 16.67
N MET A 73 -12.27 -13.52 17.85
CA MET A 73 -11.73 -12.84 19.04
C MET A 73 -10.21 -12.67 19.00
N CYS A 74 -9.53 -13.30 18.04
CA CYS A 74 -8.14 -12.99 17.75
C CYS A 74 -8.03 -11.55 17.26
N LYS A 75 -7.43 -10.68 18.09
CA LYS A 75 -7.13 -9.30 17.67
C LYS A 75 -6.11 -9.37 16.53
N ASN A 76 -6.51 -8.95 15.32
CA ASN A 76 -5.57 -8.81 14.19
C ASN A 76 -4.42 -7.84 14.52
N ARG A 77 -4.62 -6.93 15.47
CA ARG A 77 -3.59 -6.04 16.00
C ARG A 77 -2.95 -6.64 17.25
N GLN A 78 -1.66 -6.96 17.15
CA GLN A 78 -0.84 -7.35 18.29
C GLN A 78 -0.03 -6.14 18.77
N ILE A 79 0.05 -5.95 20.08
CA ILE A 79 0.97 -4.97 20.67
C ILE A 79 2.36 -5.63 20.64
N GLN A 80 3.29 -5.01 19.92
CA GLN A 80 4.69 -5.40 19.98
C GLN A 80 5.36 -4.59 21.09
N VAL A 81 5.93 -5.29 22.08
CA VAL A 81 6.77 -4.64 23.10
C VAL A 81 8.10 -4.30 22.44
N ILE A 82 8.50 -3.04 22.53
CA ILE A 82 9.79 -2.58 22.01
C ILE A 82 10.85 -2.95 23.04
N ASP A 83 11.78 -3.82 22.66
CA ASP A 83 12.83 -4.35 23.56
C ASP A 83 13.91 -3.30 23.89
N ASN A 84 14.07 -2.28 23.02
CA ASN A 84 15.02 -1.19 23.20
C ASN A 84 14.29 0.12 23.56
N ASP A 85 13.81 0.20 24.79
CA ASP A 85 13.08 1.35 25.36
C ASP A 85 14.00 2.51 25.81
N ASN A 86 15.30 2.41 25.53
CA ASN A 86 16.28 3.47 25.76
C ASN A 86 15.82 4.78 25.07
N GLY A 87 15.31 5.71 25.88
CA GLY A 87 14.52 6.89 25.46
C GLY A 87 15.19 7.89 24.52
N MET A 88 16.37 7.58 23.98
CA MET A 88 17.04 8.35 22.92
C MET A 88 16.19 8.45 21.63
N HIS A 89 15.43 7.41 21.28
CA HIS A 89 14.57 7.40 20.08
C HIS A 89 13.11 7.82 20.36
N MET A 90 12.74 7.98 21.63
CA MET A 90 11.36 8.24 22.06
C MET A 90 11.12 9.72 22.43
N ARG A 91 12.17 10.55 22.41
CA ARG A 91 12.03 12.00 22.61
C ARG A 91 11.77 12.69 21.27
N PRO A 92 10.72 13.52 21.16
CA PRO A 92 10.51 14.32 19.96
C PRO A 92 11.71 15.26 19.78
N MET A 93 12.30 15.26 18.59
CA MET A 93 13.35 16.20 18.22
C MET A 93 12.78 17.62 18.25
N PRO A 94 13.38 18.60 18.95
CA PRO A 94 12.83 19.95 19.13
C PRO A 94 12.59 20.79 17.86
N SER A 95 12.78 20.25 16.66
CA SER A 95 12.76 20.97 15.38
C SER A 95 11.71 20.49 14.37
N MET A 96 10.90 19.47 14.67
CA MET A 96 9.91 18.94 13.72
C MET A 96 8.48 19.10 14.24
N ILE A 97 8.00 20.35 14.32
CA ILE A 97 6.57 20.65 14.31
C ILE A 97 6.23 21.10 12.88
N ILE A 98 5.82 20.16 12.03
CA ILE A 98 5.25 20.45 10.72
C ILE A 98 3.77 20.05 10.78
N PRO A 99 2.81 20.95 10.49
CA PRO A 99 1.39 20.59 10.44
C PRO A 99 1.16 19.63 9.27
N THR A 100 0.50 18.51 9.56
CA THR A 100 0.15 17.46 8.60
C THR A 100 -0.96 17.93 7.65
N ALA A 101 -0.62 18.16 6.39
CA ALA A 101 -1.54 18.00 5.27
C ALA A 101 -0.77 17.41 4.08
N ALA A 102 -1.35 16.35 3.49
CA ALA A 102 -0.89 15.60 2.31
C ALA A 102 0.23 14.55 2.53
N THR A 103 -0.16 13.40 3.10
CA THR A 103 0.51 12.13 2.79
C THR A 103 0.08 11.65 1.40
N GLU A 104 0.93 11.85 0.40
CA GLU A 104 1.18 10.84 -0.62
C GLU A 104 2.64 10.91 -1.02
N LYS A 105 3.43 9.93 -0.55
CA LYS A 105 4.63 9.46 -1.25
C LYS A 105 5.15 8.16 -0.64
N LYS A 106 4.89 7.10 -1.40
CA LYS A 106 5.80 6.02 -1.79
C LYS A 106 6.89 5.67 -0.76
N LYS A 107 6.72 4.48 -0.17
CA LYS A 107 7.81 3.65 0.34
C LYS A 107 8.93 3.58 -0.71
N VAL A 108 10.08 4.16 -0.37
CA VAL A 108 11.38 3.64 -0.80
C VAL A 108 12.23 3.58 0.46
N THR A 109 12.46 2.36 0.92
CA THR A 109 13.48 2.00 1.90
C THR A 109 14.85 2.47 1.41
N ASN A 110 15.23 3.69 1.77
CA ASN A 110 16.63 4.11 1.75
C ASN A 110 17.17 3.94 3.17
N LYS A 111 17.75 2.78 3.43
CA LYS A 111 18.82 2.65 4.42
C LYS A 111 19.94 3.57 3.93
N ALA A 112 19.97 4.80 4.43
CA ALA A 112 21.13 5.66 4.29
C ALA A 112 22.22 5.06 5.19
N SER A 113 23.04 4.19 4.61
CA SER A 113 24.38 3.96 5.10
C SER A 113 25.10 5.31 5.04
N GLU A 114 25.32 5.95 6.19
CA GLU A 114 26.42 6.89 6.38
C GLU A 114 27.76 6.15 6.24
N MET A 115 28.01 5.59 5.06
CA MET A 115 29.36 5.30 4.63
C MET A 115 29.89 6.62 4.08
N LYS A 116 30.98 7.09 4.69
CA LYS A 116 31.78 8.21 4.22
C LYS A 116 31.98 8.04 2.71
N ARG A 117 31.23 8.81 1.91
CA ARG A 117 31.32 8.81 0.45
C ARG A 117 32.69 9.38 0.09
N THR A 118 33.62 8.51 -0.28
CA THR A 118 34.95 8.91 -0.72
C THR A 118 34.79 9.64 -2.05
N ARG A 119 35.21 10.91 -2.08
CA ARG A 119 35.27 11.72 -3.30
C ARG A 119 36.16 11.01 -4.32
N ARG A 120 35.60 10.65 -5.48
CA ARG A 120 36.42 10.16 -6.60
C ARG A 120 37.31 11.26 -7.14
N ASP A 121 38.44 10.88 -7.75
CA ASP A 121 39.32 11.84 -8.38
C ASP A 121 38.60 12.56 -9.54
N ARG A 122 38.93 13.83 -9.74
CA ARG A 122 38.19 14.71 -10.65
C ARG A 122 38.23 14.21 -12.10
N ARG A 123 39.40 13.72 -12.55
CA ARG A 123 39.60 13.22 -13.93
C ARG A 123 38.78 11.96 -14.21
N GLU A 124 38.76 11.02 -13.27
CA GLU A 124 37.96 9.80 -13.39
C GLU A 124 36.46 10.12 -13.42
N MET A 125 36.03 11.15 -12.69
CA MET A 125 34.64 11.57 -12.66
C MET A 125 34.18 12.20 -13.98
N GLU A 126 35.08 12.90 -14.68
CA GLU A 126 34.82 13.47 -16.01
C GLU A 126 34.52 12.36 -17.04
N GLU A 127 35.32 11.28 -17.06
CA GLU A 127 35.09 10.12 -17.94
C GLU A 127 33.74 9.42 -17.66
N VAL A 128 33.42 9.23 -16.37
CA VAL A 128 32.14 8.65 -15.96
C VAL A 128 30.97 9.54 -16.40
N MET A 129 31.10 10.85 -16.27
CA MET A 129 30.09 11.80 -16.74
C MET A 129 29.86 11.69 -18.25
N PHE A 130 30.93 11.66 -19.06
CA PHE A 130 30.79 11.53 -20.51
C PHE A 130 30.03 10.25 -20.91
N ASN A 131 30.36 9.11 -20.31
CA ASN A 131 29.64 7.84 -20.54
C ASN A 131 28.16 7.91 -20.12
N LEU A 132 27.83 8.63 -19.03
CA LEU A 132 26.43 8.83 -18.64
C LEU A 132 25.66 9.67 -19.67
N PHE A 133 26.27 10.73 -20.17
CA PHE A 133 25.65 11.61 -21.17
C PHE A 133 25.58 11.00 -22.58
N GLU A 134 26.39 9.98 -22.88
CA GLU A 134 26.21 9.14 -24.08
C GLU A 134 24.93 8.30 -24.02
N ARG A 135 24.55 7.80 -22.83
CA ARG A 135 23.31 7.01 -22.64
C ARG A 135 22.05 7.85 -22.81
N GLN A 136 22.08 9.10 -22.37
CA GLN A 136 20.99 10.08 -22.59
C GLN A 136 21.54 11.50 -22.55
N SER A 137 21.07 12.34 -23.46
CA SER A 137 21.58 13.71 -23.64
C SER A 137 21.25 14.67 -22.48
N ASN A 138 20.28 14.32 -21.65
CA ASN A 138 19.76 15.16 -20.58
C ASN A 138 19.70 14.38 -19.26
N TRP A 139 20.29 14.92 -18.19
CA TRP A 139 20.26 14.30 -16.87
C TRP A 139 19.79 15.27 -15.79
N THR A 140 19.01 14.79 -14.80
CA THR A 140 18.70 15.61 -13.62
C THR A 140 19.75 15.43 -12.54
N LEU A 141 19.98 16.45 -11.72
CA LEU A 141 20.96 16.39 -10.60
C LEU A 141 20.70 15.21 -9.66
N ARG A 142 19.42 14.92 -9.38
CA ARG A 142 19.03 13.80 -8.51
C ARG A 142 19.47 12.44 -9.07
N LEU A 143 19.30 12.24 -10.38
CA LEU A 143 19.70 11.00 -11.04
C LEU A 143 21.23 10.87 -11.08
N LEU A 144 21.95 11.96 -11.32
CA LEU A 144 23.41 11.96 -11.28
C LEU A 144 23.95 11.60 -9.89
N ILE A 145 23.35 12.13 -8.82
CA ILE A 145 23.72 11.77 -7.44
C ILE A 145 23.50 10.28 -7.19
N GLN A 146 22.38 9.72 -7.67
CA GLN A 146 22.06 8.32 -7.47
C GLN A 146 22.97 7.38 -8.28
N GLU A 147 23.25 7.72 -9.54
CA GLU A 147 24.03 6.87 -10.44
C GLU A 147 25.52 6.88 -10.10
N THR A 148 26.04 8.01 -9.59
CA THR A 148 27.46 8.19 -9.32
C THR A 148 27.83 8.02 -7.85
N ASP A 149 26.83 8.02 -6.97
CA ASP A 149 26.93 8.04 -5.50
C ASP A 149 27.91 9.11 -4.97
N GLN A 150 28.06 10.22 -5.71
CA GLN A 150 28.93 11.33 -5.32
C GLN A 150 28.14 12.42 -4.55
N PRO A 151 28.80 13.17 -3.65
CA PRO A 151 28.17 14.29 -2.96
C PRO A 151 27.63 15.35 -3.92
N GLU A 152 26.44 15.89 -3.62
CA GLU A 152 25.75 16.89 -4.45
C GLU A 152 26.63 18.11 -4.77
N GLN A 153 27.38 18.60 -3.78
CA GLN A 153 28.23 19.77 -3.95
C GLN A 153 29.34 19.52 -4.99
N PHE A 154 29.98 18.35 -4.94
CA PHE A 154 31.04 17.98 -5.88
C PHE A 154 30.51 17.83 -7.31
N LEU A 155 29.32 17.26 -7.46
CA LEU A 155 28.66 17.15 -8.76
C LEU A 155 28.27 18.51 -9.32
N LYS A 156 27.79 19.45 -8.49
CA LYS A 156 27.49 20.82 -8.92
C LYS A 156 28.72 21.56 -9.43
N ASP A 157 29.85 21.41 -8.74
CA ASP A 157 31.10 22.03 -9.16
C ASP A 157 31.57 21.46 -10.51
N LEU A 158 31.48 20.14 -10.70
CA LEU A 158 31.83 19.49 -11.97
C LEU A 158 30.87 19.86 -13.12
N LEU A 159 29.56 19.88 -12.85
CA LEU A 159 28.54 20.23 -13.84
C LEU A 159 28.62 21.70 -14.26
N ARG A 160 29.10 22.59 -13.38
CA ARG A 160 29.33 24.00 -13.72
C ARG A 160 30.39 24.17 -14.80
N ASP A 161 31.41 23.31 -14.77
CA ASP A 161 32.53 23.36 -15.71
C ASP A 161 32.17 22.66 -17.03
N LEU A 162 31.49 21.51 -16.99
CA LEU A 162 31.23 20.64 -18.16
C LEU A 162 29.87 20.84 -18.86
N CYS A 163 28.84 21.28 -18.14
CA CYS A 163 27.45 21.23 -18.61
C CYS A 163 26.77 22.61 -18.65
N PHE A 164 25.71 22.73 -19.43
CA PHE A 164 24.70 23.77 -19.34
C PHE A 164 23.49 23.28 -18.54
N TYR A 165 22.89 24.16 -17.76
CA TYR A 165 21.66 23.88 -17.03
C TYR A 165 20.45 24.43 -17.80
N ASN A 166 19.52 23.54 -18.13
CA ASN A 166 18.31 23.86 -18.86
C ASN A 166 17.26 24.47 -17.93
N ASN A 167 17.11 25.79 -18.02
CA ASN A 167 16.22 26.56 -17.14
C ASN A 167 14.77 26.66 -17.63
N LYS A 168 14.48 26.27 -18.88
CA LYS A 168 13.18 26.48 -19.54
C LYS A 168 12.84 25.33 -20.49
N GLY A 169 11.56 25.14 -20.78
CA GLY A 169 11.05 24.14 -21.74
C GLY A 169 10.81 22.76 -21.14
N SER A 170 10.58 21.75 -22.01
CA SER A 170 10.30 20.37 -21.59
C SER A 170 11.44 19.71 -20.81
N ASN A 171 12.67 20.20 -20.99
CA ASN A 171 13.88 19.73 -20.33
C ASN A 171 14.27 20.62 -19.14
N GLN A 172 13.32 21.38 -18.57
CA GLN A 172 13.60 22.22 -17.42
C GLN A 172 14.11 21.37 -16.24
N GLY A 173 15.22 21.79 -15.64
CA GLY A 173 15.83 21.08 -14.50
C GLY A 173 16.81 19.98 -14.88
N THR A 174 17.17 19.84 -16.17
CA THR A 174 18.21 18.93 -16.64
C THR A 174 19.52 19.66 -16.92
N TYR A 175 20.61 18.90 -16.88
CA TYR A 175 21.94 19.28 -17.35
C TYR A 175 22.18 18.63 -18.70
N GLU A 176 22.87 19.35 -19.58
CA GLU A 176 23.31 18.88 -20.89
C GLU A 176 24.79 19.25 -21.08
N LEU A 177 25.60 18.35 -21.64
CA LEU A 177 27.01 18.65 -21.91
C LEU A 177 27.17 19.83 -22.87
N LYS A 178 28.14 20.69 -22.57
CA LYS A 178 28.57 21.75 -23.49
C LYS A 178 28.94 21.13 -24.86
N PRO A 179 28.59 21.79 -25.98
CA PRO A 179 28.85 21.28 -27.32
C PRO A 179 30.35 21.09 -27.61
N GLU A 180 31.22 21.83 -26.91
CA GLU A 180 32.69 21.70 -26.97
C GLU A 180 33.21 20.35 -26.46
N TYR A 181 32.45 19.69 -25.57
CA TYR A 181 32.81 18.40 -24.99
C TYR A 181 31.98 17.24 -25.55
N LYS A 182 31.01 17.53 -26.43
CA LYS A 182 30.42 16.51 -27.30
C LYS A 182 31.49 16.16 -28.34
N LYS A 183 32.41 15.26 -27.99
CA LYS A 183 33.43 14.82 -28.93
C LYS A 183 32.74 14.20 -30.15
N ALA A 184 33.09 14.74 -31.32
CA ALA A 184 33.12 14.00 -32.56
C ALA A 184 33.85 12.66 -32.32
N PRO A 185 33.43 11.57 -32.98
CA PRO A 185 33.99 10.24 -32.75
C PRO A 185 35.51 10.30 -32.91
N GLN A 186 36.26 10.08 -31.83
CA GLN A 186 37.67 9.73 -31.93
C GLN A 186 37.76 8.22 -32.16
N GLU A 187 38.39 7.85 -33.27
CA GLU A 187 39.01 6.54 -33.50
C GLU A 187 39.92 6.11 -32.33
#